data_AF-A0A0J1FA21-F1
#
_entry.id   AF-A0A0J1FA21-F1
#
_cell.length_a   1.000
_cell.length_b   1.000
_cell.length_c   1.000
_cell.angle_alpha   90.00
_cell.angle_beta   90.00
_cell.angle_gamma   90.00
#
_symmetry.space_group_name_H-M   'P 1'
#
loop_
_entity.id
_entity.type
_entity.pdbx_description
1 polymer ?
#
loop_
_entity_poly.entity_id
_entity_poly.type
_entity_poly.pdbx_seq_one_letter_code
_entity_poly.pdbx_strand_id
1 'polypeptide(L)'
;MRYPIQIEEADFPELIAIIRKEAREYVRIAKNCAHCSCNSDVQDLLQENSLRQFLAISDAIGLPLKDVNYDIATLFGFEDSLEEQSRLMQTWITLGSAIEAALQMFLAIYLEDYKNSDWHKWVNYNEEKVKQEIVTVINELTQNGYIDGKYAKSLKELVKNELKARRKIPSLGKAMLFDLIDFYRTEVKWEQDKINKLNEIREYRNCIHSFIPRDIGNWEQLIDALRFYCTLLLDLQSMAPNCDEILAYEAELARYYSC
;
A
#
# COMPACT_ATOMS: atom_id res chain seq x y z
N MET A 1 17.13 -6.80 -8.28
CA MET A 1 15.95 -7.67 -8.45
C MET A 1 15.96 -8.21 -9.87
N ARG A 2 15.39 -9.39 -10.15
CA ARG A 2 15.25 -9.90 -11.53
C ARG A 2 13.83 -9.66 -12.00
N TYR A 3 13.66 -9.09 -13.18
CA TYR A 3 12.34 -8.89 -13.78
C TYR A 3 12.11 -9.91 -14.90
N PRO A 4 10.85 -10.27 -15.19
CA PRO A 4 10.52 -10.95 -16.44
C PRO A 4 11.06 -10.17 -17.64
N ILE A 5 11.59 -10.84 -18.66
CA ILE A 5 12.24 -10.22 -19.83
C ILE A 5 11.31 -9.16 -20.47
N GLN A 6 10.02 -9.47 -20.62
CA GLN A 6 9.02 -8.53 -21.15
C GLN A 6 8.88 -7.23 -20.33
N ILE A 7 9.15 -7.26 -19.02
CA ILE A 7 9.11 -6.08 -18.15
C ILE A 7 10.48 -5.37 -18.15
N GLU A 8 11.57 -6.13 -18.21
CA GLU A 8 12.93 -5.60 -18.23
C GLU A 8 13.20 -4.76 -19.48
N GLU A 9 12.77 -5.24 -20.64
CA GLU A 9 12.96 -4.59 -21.93
C GLU A 9 11.93 -3.48 -22.22
N ALA A 10 10.85 -3.41 -21.42
CA ALA A 10 9.76 -2.49 -21.68
C ALA A 10 10.16 -1.02 -21.44
N ASP A 11 9.69 -0.17 -22.35
CA ASP A 11 9.73 1.29 -22.20
C ASP A 11 8.57 1.81 -21.33
N PHE A 12 8.48 3.13 -21.11
CA PHE A 12 7.45 3.70 -20.25
C PHE A 12 6.02 3.40 -20.77
N PRO A 13 5.64 3.73 -22.03
CA PRO A 13 4.34 3.36 -22.57
C PRO A 13 3.98 1.88 -22.42
N GLU A 14 4.93 0.99 -22.68
CA GLU A 14 4.76 -0.46 -22.55
C GLU A 14 4.52 -0.87 -21.09
N LEU A 15 5.30 -0.33 -20.15
CA LEU A 15 5.10 -0.56 -18.71
C LEU A 15 3.72 -0.09 -18.24
N ILE A 16 3.25 1.07 -18.70
CA ILE A 16 1.89 1.52 -18.39
C ILE A 16 0.84 0.56 -18.98
N ALA A 17 1.03 0.08 -20.21
CA ALA A 17 0.12 -0.90 -20.81
C ALA A 17 0.09 -2.22 -20.01
N ILE A 18 1.24 -2.70 -19.55
CA ILE A 18 1.36 -3.87 -18.68
C ILE A 18 0.62 -3.61 -17.36
N ILE A 19 0.88 -2.50 -16.67
CA ILE A 19 0.19 -2.16 -15.41
C ILE A 19 -1.33 -2.16 -15.59
N ARG A 20 -1.84 -1.57 -16.68
CA ARG A 20 -3.29 -1.54 -16.93
C ARG A 20 -3.88 -2.93 -17.13
N LYS A 21 -3.17 -3.79 -17.87
CA LYS A 21 -3.57 -5.18 -18.10
C LYS A 21 -3.59 -5.95 -16.79
N GLU A 22 -2.48 -5.91 -16.05
CA GLU A 22 -2.30 -6.68 -14.83
C GLU A 22 -3.18 -6.17 -13.68
N ALA A 23 -3.44 -4.86 -13.59
CA ALA A 23 -4.38 -4.32 -12.61
C ALA A 23 -5.83 -4.80 -12.85
N ARG A 24 -6.25 -4.92 -14.12
CA ARG A 24 -7.58 -5.46 -14.45
C ARG A 24 -7.71 -6.93 -14.11
N GLU A 25 -6.66 -7.71 -14.41
CA GLU A 25 -6.65 -9.12 -14.05
C GLU A 25 -6.65 -9.30 -12.53
N TYR A 26 -5.86 -8.50 -11.82
CA TYR A 26 -5.86 -8.55 -10.36
C TYR A 26 -7.21 -8.19 -9.74
N VAL A 27 -7.94 -7.21 -10.31
CA VAL A 27 -9.32 -6.90 -9.92
C VAL A 27 -10.27 -8.05 -10.20
N ARG A 28 -10.14 -8.74 -11.34
CA ARG A 28 -10.93 -9.94 -11.64
C ARG A 28 -10.73 -10.99 -10.56
N ILE A 29 -9.48 -11.27 -10.19
CA ILE A 29 -9.12 -12.24 -9.16
C ILE A 29 -9.69 -11.81 -7.79
N ALA A 30 -9.51 -10.54 -7.40
CA ALA A 30 -10.03 -10.03 -6.14
C ALA A 30 -11.56 -10.13 -6.06
N LYS A 31 -12.26 -9.82 -7.16
CA LYS A 31 -13.72 -9.95 -7.25
C LYS A 31 -14.18 -11.40 -7.12
N ASN A 32 -13.46 -12.33 -7.76
CA ASN A 32 -13.73 -13.77 -7.63
C ASN A 32 -13.54 -14.25 -6.19
N CYS A 33 -12.46 -13.82 -5.54
CA CYS A 33 -12.20 -14.14 -4.12
C CYS A 33 -13.29 -13.57 -3.21
N ALA A 34 -13.72 -12.33 -3.44
CA ALA A 34 -14.78 -11.69 -2.68
C ALA A 34 -16.12 -12.42 -2.83
N HIS A 35 -16.49 -12.80 -4.06
CA HIS A 35 -17.71 -13.57 -4.35
C HIS A 35 -17.69 -14.93 -3.65
N CYS A 36 -16.57 -15.65 -3.71
CA CYS A 36 -16.43 -16.96 -3.06
C CYS A 36 -16.27 -16.86 -1.53
N SER A 37 -16.00 -15.67 -0.99
CA SER A 37 -15.82 -15.46 0.43
C SER A 37 -17.16 -15.46 1.16
N CYS A 38 -17.24 -16.24 2.24
CA CYS A 38 -18.36 -16.18 3.19
C CYS A 38 -18.25 -15.01 4.19
N ASN A 39 -17.19 -14.18 4.09
CA ASN A 39 -16.93 -13.08 5.02
C ASN A 39 -17.42 -11.75 4.43
N SER A 40 -18.45 -11.16 5.06
CA SER A 40 -19.02 -9.87 4.63
C SER A 40 -18.02 -8.73 4.65
N ASP A 41 -17.04 -8.73 5.57
CA ASP A 41 -16.03 -7.67 5.62
C ASP A 41 -15.10 -7.72 4.39
N VAL A 42 -14.82 -8.92 3.87
CA VAL A 42 -14.06 -9.10 2.62
C VAL A 42 -14.85 -8.54 1.45
N GLN A 43 -16.16 -8.85 1.38
CA GLN A 43 -17.05 -8.36 0.33
C GLN A 43 -17.19 -6.82 0.37
N ASP A 44 -17.28 -6.23 1.55
CA ASP A 44 -17.38 -4.77 1.74
C ASP A 44 -16.08 -4.05 1.34
N LEU A 45 -14.92 -4.60 1.69
CA LEU A 45 -13.62 -4.04 1.31
C LEU A 45 -13.39 -4.15 -0.21
N LEU A 46 -13.75 -5.30 -0.80
CA LEU A 46 -13.57 -5.63 -2.21
C LEU A 46 -14.82 -5.36 -3.07
N GLN A 47 -15.62 -4.39 -2.66
CA GLN A 47 -16.80 -3.96 -3.44
C GLN A 47 -16.42 -3.22 -4.72
N GLU A 48 -17.38 -3.15 -5.66
CA GLU A 48 -17.20 -2.56 -6.99
C GLU A 48 -16.58 -1.15 -6.97
N ASN A 49 -16.99 -0.29 -6.03
CA ASN A 49 -16.44 1.06 -5.91
C ASN A 49 -14.96 1.07 -5.53
N SER A 50 -14.55 0.24 -4.57
CA SER A 50 -13.14 0.13 -4.13
C SER A 50 -12.26 -0.41 -5.25
N LEU A 51 -12.73 -1.46 -5.95
CA LEU A 51 -12.02 -2.05 -7.08
C LEU A 51 -11.88 -1.07 -8.25
N ARG A 52 -12.94 -0.31 -8.54
CA ARG A 52 -12.90 0.72 -9.59
C ARG A 52 -11.96 1.88 -9.22
N GLN A 53 -11.88 2.24 -7.95
CA GLN A 53 -10.89 3.22 -7.47
C GLN A 53 -9.46 2.72 -7.68
N PHE A 54 -9.16 1.46 -7.37
CA PHE A 54 -7.85 0.87 -7.64
C PHE A 54 -7.48 0.91 -9.14
N LEU A 55 -8.41 0.59 -10.03
CA LEU A 55 -8.18 0.71 -11.48
C LEU A 55 -7.92 2.16 -11.89
N ALA A 56 -8.69 3.12 -11.37
CA ALA A 56 -8.50 4.54 -11.67
C ALA A 56 -7.13 5.06 -11.20
N ILE A 57 -6.67 4.63 -10.01
CA ILE A 57 -5.34 4.97 -9.49
C ILE A 57 -4.26 4.36 -10.39
N SER A 58 -4.40 3.10 -10.81
CA SER A 58 -3.44 2.43 -11.69
C SER A 58 -3.38 3.08 -13.08
N ASP A 59 -4.54 3.45 -13.63
CA ASP A 59 -4.62 4.19 -14.91
C ASP A 59 -3.99 5.59 -14.81
N ALA A 60 -4.10 6.23 -13.63
CA ALA A 60 -3.62 7.58 -13.39
C ALA A 60 -2.09 7.70 -13.45
N ILE A 61 -1.34 6.60 -13.25
CA ILE A 61 0.13 6.60 -13.30
C ILE A 61 0.64 7.15 -14.64
N GLY A 62 -0.04 6.82 -15.75
CA GLY A 62 0.36 7.27 -17.09
C GLY A 62 -0.20 8.64 -17.50
N LEU A 63 -1.09 9.25 -16.71
CA LEU A 63 -1.74 10.53 -17.09
C LEU A 63 -0.77 11.70 -17.19
N PRO A 64 0.22 11.86 -16.29
CA PRO A 64 1.19 12.94 -16.41
C PRO A 64 1.97 12.92 -17.71
N LEU A 65 1.90 11.87 -18.54
CA LEU A 65 2.72 11.72 -19.74
C LEU A 65 1.91 11.54 -21.03
N LYS A 66 0.57 11.60 -20.96
CA LYS A 66 -0.34 11.24 -22.06
C LYS A 66 -0.15 12.07 -23.35
N ASP A 67 0.40 13.27 -23.23
CA ASP A 67 0.53 14.24 -24.34
C ASP A 67 1.96 14.78 -24.51
N VAL A 68 2.96 14.11 -23.92
CA VAL A 68 4.37 14.55 -23.99
C VAL A 68 5.01 14.01 -25.25
N ASN A 69 5.49 14.91 -26.12
CA ASN A 69 6.37 14.54 -27.22
C ASN A 69 7.82 14.62 -26.76
N TYR A 70 8.35 13.50 -26.28
CA TYR A 70 9.72 13.39 -25.77
C TYR A 70 10.78 13.75 -26.81
N ASP A 71 10.55 13.41 -28.08
CA ASP A 71 11.48 13.76 -29.17
C ASP A 71 11.63 15.29 -29.30
N ILE A 72 10.53 16.03 -29.14
CA ILE A 72 10.55 17.49 -29.12
C ILE A 72 11.20 18.00 -27.82
N ALA A 73 10.85 17.41 -26.67
CA ALA A 73 11.38 17.85 -25.37
C ALA A 73 12.92 17.77 -25.31
N THR A 74 13.49 16.67 -25.82
CA THR A 74 14.94 16.45 -25.93
C THR A 74 15.58 17.37 -26.97
N LEU A 75 14.95 17.58 -28.13
CA LEU A 75 15.49 18.45 -29.20
C LEU A 75 15.67 19.92 -28.76
N PHE A 76 14.80 20.39 -27.85
CA PHE A 76 14.78 21.77 -27.36
C PHE A 76 15.42 21.94 -25.97
N GLY A 77 15.98 20.88 -25.37
CA GLY A 77 16.73 20.96 -24.12
C GLY A 77 15.89 21.26 -22.89
N PHE A 78 14.65 20.75 -22.82
CA PHE A 78 13.73 20.95 -21.69
C PHE A 78 14.03 20.08 -20.46
N GLU A 79 15.21 19.43 -20.41
CA GLU A 79 15.58 18.36 -19.47
C GLU A 79 15.50 18.75 -17.98
N ASP A 80 15.43 20.04 -17.64
CA ASP A 80 15.43 20.54 -16.27
C ASP A 80 14.30 21.59 -16.02
N SER A 81 13.11 21.33 -16.57
CA SER A 81 11.96 22.22 -16.38
C SER A 81 11.17 21.90 -15.09
N LEU A 82 10.56 22.93 -14.50
CA LEU A 82 9.58 22.76 -13.41
C LEU A 82 8.44 21.80 -13.81
N GLU A 83 8.12 21.75 -15.10
CA GLU A 83 7.12 20.87 -15.67
C GLU A 83 7.56 19.40 -15.61
N GLU A 84 8.79 19.07 -16.02
CA GLU A 84 9.36 17.73 -15.90
C GLU A 84 9.40 17.26 -14.43
N GLN A 85 9.88 18.13 -13.54
CA GLN A 85 9.84 17.87 -12.10
C GLN A 85 8.41 17.59 -11.61
N SER A 86 7.43 18.38 -12.06
CA SER A 86 6.02 18.20 -11.68
C SER A 86 5.46 16.87 -12.19
N ARG A 87 5.81 16.45 -13.40
CA ARG A 87 5.38 15.17 -13.99
C ARG A 87 5.99 13.98 -13.26
N LEU A 88 7.28 14.04 -12.96
CA LEU A 88 7.98 13.03 -12.18
C LEU A 88 7.36 12.88 -10.78
N MET A 89 7.16 13.99 -10.07
CA MET A 89 6.52 13.99 -8.74
C MET A 89 5.10 13.40 -8.80
N GLN A 90 4.26 13.81 -9.74
CA GLN A 90 2.90 13.27 -9.89
C GLN A 90 2.91 11.75 -10.13
N THR A 91 3.86 11.26 -10.93
CA THR A 91 3.98 9.84 -11.22
C THR A 91 4.40 9.05 -9.98
N TRP A 92 5.36 9.55 -9.19
CA TRP A 92 5.75 8.93 -7.92
C TRP A 92 4.61 8.87 -6.90
N ILE A 93 3.87 9.97 -6.73
CA ILE A 93 2.73 10.03 -5.81
C ILE A 93 1.68 8.99 -6.19
N THR A 94 1.39 8.89 -7.49
CA THR A 94 0.38 7.97 -8.01
C THR A 94 0.84 6.52 -7.91
N LEU A 95 2.11 6.24 -8.23
CA LEU A 95 2.71 4.91 -8.09
C LEU A 95 2.68 4.42 -6.64
N GLY A 96 3.10 5.25 -5.68
CA GLY A 96 3.03 4.90 -4.26
C GLY A 96 1.60 4.62 -3.79
N SER A 97 0.63 5.37 -4.31
CA SER A 97 -0.79 5.17 -4.01
C SER A 97 -1.34 3.88 -4.64
N ALA A 98 -0.90 3.53 -5.85
CA ALA A 98 -1.26 2.28 -6.52
C ALA A 98 -0.73 1.06 -5.76
N ILE A 99 0.52 1.11 -5.29
CA ILE A 99 1.12 0.07 -4.46
C ILE A 99 0.37 -0.07 -3.12
N GLU A 100 0.06 1.04 -2.45
CA GLU A 100 -0.71 1.05 -1.20
C GLU A 100 -2.05 0.31 -1.39
N ALA A 101 -2.80 0.66 -2.45
CA ALA A 101 -4.07 0.03 -2.76
C ALA A 101 -3.91 -1.45 -3.16
N ALA A 102 -2.90 -1.82 -3.95
CA ALA A 102 -2.64 -3.20 -4.34
C ALA A 102 -2.35 -4.11 -3.12
N LEU A 103 -1.54 -3.60 -2.19
CA LEU A 103 -1.19 -4.30 -0.95
C LEU A 103 -2.37 -4.39 0.02
N GLN A 104 -3.21 -3.36 0.11
CA GLN A 104 -4.47 -3.40 0.87
C GLN A 104 -5.42 -4.44 0.28
N MET A 105 -5.58 -4.46 -1.04
CA MET A 105 -6.44 -5.42 -1.73
C MET A 105 -6.01 -6.86 -1.47
N PHE A 106 -4.70 -7.12 -1.44
CA PHE A 106 -4.15 -8.44 -1.12
C PHE A 106 -4.47 -8.86 0.32
N LEU A 107 -4.26 -7.97 1.29
CA LEU A 107 -4.62 -8.25 2.68
C LEU A 107 -6.13 -8.37 2.90
N ALA A 108 -6.95 -7.76 2.05
CA ALA A 108 -8.39 -7.94 2.10
C ALA A 108 -8.82 -9.33 1.61
N ILE A 109 -8.12 -9.91 0.62
CA ILE A 109 -8.29 -11.32 0.23
C ILE A 109 -7.95 -12.24 1.41
N TYR A 110 -6.87 -11.93 2.13
CA TYR A 110 -6.39 -12.65 3.31
C TYR A 110 -6.82 -12.00 4.65
N LEU A 111 -8.03 -11.44 4.72
CA LEU A 111 -8.44 -10.59 5.83
C LEU A 111 -8.43 -11.31 7.18
N GLU A 112 -8.77 -12.59 7.19
CA GLU A 112 -8.82 -13.38 8.42
C GLU A 112 -7.41 -13.64 8.96
N ASP A 113 -6.44 -13.95 8.08
CA ASP A 113 -5.04 -14.09 8.45
C ASP A 113 -4.46 -12.76 8.93
N TYR A 114 -4.82 -11.65 8.26
CA TYR A 114 -4.46 -10.31 8.73
C TYR A 114 -4.96 -10.07 10.15
N LYS A 115 -6.26 -10.25 10.40
CA LYS A 115 -6.87 -10.03 11.74
C LYS A 115 -6.28 -10.93 12.83
N ASN A 116 -5.85 -12.14 12.47
CA ASN A 116 -5.30 -13.13 13.40
C ASN A 116 -3.78 -13.05 13.59
N SER A 117 -3.09 -12.16 12.87
CA SER A 117 -1.62 -11.97 13.00
C SER A 117 -1.18 -11.36 14.33
N ASP A 118 -2.10 -10.79 15.12
CA ASP A 118 -1.80 -9.94 16.27
C ASP A 118 -0.84 -8.76 15.94
N TRP A 119 -0.70 -8.40 14.65
CA TRP A 119 0.20 -7.32 14.24
C TRP A 119 -0.16 -6.00 14.94
N HIS A 120 0.86 -5.36 15.51
CA HIS A 120 0.75 -4.16 16.36
C HIS A 120 -0.14 -4.27 17.61
N LYS A 121 -0.78 -5.41 17.88
CA LYS A 121 -1.57 -5.67 19.08
C LYS A 121 -0.67 -6.26 20.16
N TRP A 122 -0.82 -5.78 21.38
CA TRP A 122 -0.12 -6.35 22.53
C TRP A 122 -0.97 -7.46 23.15
N VAL A 123 -0.37 -8.64 23.31
CA VAL A 123 -1.00 -9.79 23.95
C VAL A 123 -0.40 -10.02 25.33
N ASN A 124 -1.18 -10.58 26.26
CA ASN A 124 -0.74 -10.99 27.60
C ASN A 124 -0.16 -9.86 28.48
N TYR A 125 -0.71 -8.64 28.42
CA TYR A 125 -0.29 -7.52 29.27
C TYR A 125 -1.43 -6.99 30.15
N ASN A 126 -1.10 -6.47 31.34
CA ASN A 126 -2.05 -5.80 32.23
C ASN A 126 -2.03 -4.29 31.94
N GLU A 127 -2.94 -3.85 31.05
CA GLU A 127 -3.01 -2.45 30.61
C GLU A 127 -3.16 -1.48 31.78
N GLU A 128 -4.04 -1.78 32.73
CA GLU A 128 -4.33 -0.87 33.84
C GLU A 128 -3.12 -0.71 34.76
N LYS A 129 -2.43 -1.83 35.07
CA LYS A 129 -1.19 -1.77 35.85
C LYS A 129 -0.11 -0.98 35.12
N VAL A 130 0.15 -1.26 33.85
CA VAL A 130 1.17 -0.53 33.05
C VAL A 130 0.87 0.96 33.02
N LYS A 131 -0.39 1.34 32.77
CA LYS A 131 -0.83 2.72 32.75
C LYS A 131 -0.63 3.41 34.10
N GLN A 132 -1.01 2.74 35.19
CA GLN A 132 -0.87 3.29 36.55
C GLN A 132 0.60 3.56 36.89
N GLU A 133 1.48 2.58 36.68
CA GLU A 133 2.91 2.72 36.97
C GLU A 133 3.55 3.87 36.17
N ILE A 134 3.27 3.98 34.87
CA ILE A 134 3.80 5.05 34.03
C ILE A 134 3.27 6.43 34.48
N VAL A 135 1.97 6.53 34.80
CA VAL A 135 1.36 7.79 35.26
C VAL A 135 1.95 8.22 36.60
N THR A 136 2.25 7.28 37.50
CA THR A 136 2.93 7.57 38.78
C THR A 136 4.30 8.20 38.54
N VAL A 137 5.13 7.60 37.67
CA VAL A 137 6.46 8.16 37.33
C VAL A 137 6.33 9.57 36.74
N ILE A 138 5.38 9.81 35.84
CA ILE A 138 5.15 11.14 35.27
C ILE A 138 4.76 12.16 36.36
N ASN A 139 3.93 11.76 37.32
CA ASN A 139 3.54 12.62 38.44
C ASN A 139 4.74 12.96 39.33
N GLU A 140 5.57 11.98 39.67
CA GLU A 140 6.78 12.18 40.47
C GLU A 140 7.76 13.13 39.79
N LEU A 141 7.99 12.97 38.48
CA LEU A 141 8.82 13.89 37.70
C LEU A 141 8.27 15.33 37.71
N THR A 142 6.95 15.47 37.71
CA THR A 142 6.29 16.79 37.77
C THR A 142 6.45 17.41 39.16
N GLN A 143 6.25 16.62 40.22
CA GLN A 143 6.41 17.06 41.61
C GLN A 143 7.85 17.47 41.93
N ASN A 144 8.83 16.74 41.38
CA ASN A 144 10.25 17.03 41.55
C ASN A 144 10.74 18.18 40.64
N GLY A 145 9.86 18.80 39.84
CA GLY A 145 10.21 19.94 38.99
C GLY A 145 11.04 19.60 37.76
N TYR A 146 11.18 18.32 37.41
CA TYR A 146 11.93 17.89 36.22
C TYR A 146 11.14 18.08 34.92
N ILE A 147 9.80 18.13 35.01
CA ILE A 147 8.91 18.35 33.86
C ILE A 147 7.78 19.32 34.24
N ASP A 148 7.47 20.23 33.32
CA ASP A 148 6.33 21.14 33.46
C ASP A 148 4.99 20.39 33.35
N GLY A 149 3.98 20.87 34.09
CA GLY A 149 2.66 20.26 34.12
C GLY A 149 1.99 20.13 32.74
N LYS A 150 2.26 21.06 31.80
CA LYS A 150 1.77 20.99 30.42
C LYS A 150 2.37 19.79 29.68
N TYR A 151 3.67 19.57 29.80
CA TYR A 151 4.35 18.44 29.15
C TYR A 151 3.98 17.11 29.81
N ALA A 152 3.82 17.08 31.14
CA ALA A 152 3.31 15.91 31.86
C ALA A 152 1.91 15.49 31.37
N LYS A 153 1.01 16.46 31.16
CA LYS A 153 -0.32 16.20 30.60
C LYS A 153 -0.23 15.62 29.18
N SER A 154 0.64 16.19 28.33
CA SER A 154 0.87 15.68 26.97
C SER A 154 1.38 14.24 26.99
N LEU A 155 2.38 13.93 27.82
CA LEU A 155 2.93 12.57 27.97
C LEU A 155 1.86 11.55 28.41
N LYS A 156 1.01 11.91 29.38
CA LYS A 156 -0.07 11.02 29.83
C LYS A 156 -1.05 10.69 28.70
N GLU A 157 -1.38 11.69 27.86
CA GLU A 157 -2.27 11.46 26.72
C GLU A 157 -1.59 10.60 25.64
N LEU A 158 -0.30 10.81 25.39
CA LEU A 158 0.49 9.94 24.49
C LEU A 158 0.47 8.48 24.97
N VAL A 159 0.78 8.22 26.24
CA VAL A 159 0.75 6.87 26.82
C VAL A 159 -0.63 6.24 26.69
N LYS A 160 -1.69 6.98 27.03
CA LYS A 160 -3.07 6.51 26.94
C LYS A 160 -3.46 6.18 25.49
N ASN A 161 -3.09 7.03 24.53
CA ASN A 161 -3.39 6.81 23.12
C ASN A 161 -2.64 5.62 22.56
N GLU A 162 -1.36 5.46 22.93
CA GLU A 162 -0.54 4.33 22.54
C GLU A 162 -1.14 3.02 23.06
N LEU A 163 -1.40 2.93 24.37
CA LEU A 163 -2.02 1.73 24.96
C LEU A 163 -3.36 1.39 24.30
N LYS A 164 -4.17 2.40 23.97
CA LYS A 164 -5.45 2.20 23.26
C LYS A 164 -5.23 1.69 21.83
N ALA A 165 -4.22 2.18 21.13
CA ALA A 165 -3.86 1.72 19.78
C ALA A 165 -3.41 0.26 19.78
N ARG A 166 -2.71 -0.20 20.83
CA ARG A 166 -2.20 -1.58 20.99
C ARG A 166 -3.26 -2.62 21.38
N ARG A 167 -4.52 -2.22 21.60
CA ARG A 167 -5.61 -3.16 21.95
C ARG A 167 -6.09 -4.02 20.80
N LYS A 168 -6.01 -3.50 19.57
CA LYS A 168 -6.56 -4.15 18.38
C LYS A 168 -5.63 -3.91 17.21
N ILE A 169 -5.68 -4.83 16.25
CA ILE A 169 -5.01 -4.63 14.98
C ILE A 169 -5.54 -3.36 14.29
N PRO A 170 -4.68 -2.61 13.58
CA PRO A 170 -5.12 -1.49 12.76
C PRO A 170 -6.20 -1.89 11.74
N SER A 171 -7.06 -0.94 11.40
CA SER A 171 -8.07 -1.15 10.37
C SER A 171 -7.39 -1.16 9.01
N LEU A 172 -7.59 -2.20 8.20
CA LEU A 172 -6.94 -2.33 6.89
C LEU A 172 -7.20 -1.13 5.98
N GLY A 173 -8.45 -0.66 5.90
CA GLY A 173 -8.81 0.54 5.11
C GLY A 173 -8.23 1.86 5.61
N LYS A 174 -7.50 1.87 6.73
CA LYS A 174 -6.76 3.03 7.26
C LYS A 174 -5.24 2.82 7.28
N ALA A 175 -4.77 1.64 6.88
CA ALA A 175 -3.35 1.33 6.84
C ALA A 175 -2.70 2.08 5.69
N MET A 176 -1.70 2.92 5.99
CA MET A 176 -0.95 3.67 4.99
C MET A 176 0.18 2.79 4.43
N LEU A 177 0.84 3.22 3.35
CA LEU A 177 1.95 2.48 2.75
C LEU A 177 3.06 2.13 3.76
N PHE A 178 3.34 3.02 4.71
CA PHE A 178 4.27 2.73 5.81
C PHE A 178 3.85 1.50 6.63
N ASP A 179 2.58 1.48 7.06
CA ASP A 179 1.97 0.42 7.86
C ASP A 179 2.00 -0.92 7.11
N LEU A 180 1.66 -0.88 5.82
CA LEU A 180 1.68 -2.06 4.96
C LEU A 180 3.10 -2.61 4.82
N ILE A 181 4.08 -1.78 4.49
CA ILE A 181 5.48 -2.22 4.37
C ILE A 181 5.97 -2.86 5.67
N ASP A 182 5.62 -2.28 6.83
CA ASP A 182 5.95 -2.85 8.13
C ASP A 182 5.32 -4.24 8.32
N PHE A 183 4.02 -4.38 8.04
CA PHE A 183 3.31 -5.67 8.09
C PHE A 183 3.95 -6.73 7.19
N TYR A 184 4.21 -6.43 5.91
CA TYR A 184 4.81 -7.39 4.99
C TYR A 184 6.25 -7.75 5.37
N ARG A 185 6.96 -6.85 6.05
CA ARG A 185 8.30 -7.13 6.59
C ARG A 185 8.23 -8.04 7.82
N THR A 186 7.34 -7.80 8.78
CA THR A 186 7.35 -8.51 10.06
C THR A 186 6.55 -9.80 10.05
N GLU A 187 5.34 -9.76 9.46
CA GLU A 187 4.40 -10.88 9.49
C GLU A 187 4.58 -11.81 8.29
N VAL A 188 4.61 -11.24 7.09
CA VAL A 188 4.78 -12.02 5.84
C VAL A 188 6.25 -12.38 5.59
N LYS A 189 7.18 -11.60 6.15
CA LYS A 189 8.64 -11.78 6.04
C LYS A 189 9.13 -11.78 4.59
N TRP A 190 8.63 -10.83 3.79
CA TRP A 190 9.15 -10.60 2.45
C TRP A 190 10.65 -10.28 2.45
N GLU A 191 11.31 -10.63 1.35
CA GLU A 191 12.74 -10.43 1.15
C GLU A 191 13.15 -8.97 1.33
N GLN A 192 14.33 -8.75 1.93
CA GLN A 192 14.80 -7.41 2.27
C GLN A 192 14.92 -6.49 1.05
N ASP A 193 15.30 -7.02 -0.12
CA ASP A 193 15.39 -6.23 -1.36
C ASP A 193 14.02 -5.70 -1.81
N LYS A 194 12.96 -6.51 -1.67
CA LYS A 194 11.58 -6.10 -1.96
C LYS A 194 11.12 -5.03 -0.97
N ILE A 195 11.44 -5.20 0.32
CA ILE A 195 11.15 -4.19 1.36
C ILE A 195 11.91 -2.89 1.11
N ASN A 196 13.19 -2.95 0.71
CA ASN A 196 13.99 -1.78 0.38
C ASN A 196 13.37 -1.01 -0.78
N LYS A 197 12.95 -1.72 -1.85
CA LYS A 197 12.33 -1.09 -3.01
C LYS A 197 11.00 -0.41 -2.67
N LEU A 198 10.18 -1.03 -1.84
CA LEU A 198 8.94 -0.41 -1.36
C LEU A 198 9.21 0.86 -0.52
N ASN A 199 10.25 0.85 0.33
CA ASN A 199 10.64 2.02 1.11
C ASN A 199 11.17 3.15 0.22
N GLU A 200 11.98 2.83 -0.80
CA GLU A 200 12.44 3.78 -1.81
C GLU A 200 11.25 4.50 -2.48
N ILE A 201 10.28 3.74 -2.97
CA ILE A 201 9.07 4.31 -3.60
C ILE A 201 8.26 5.14 -2.61
N ARG A 202 8.15 4.69 -1.34
CA ARG A 202 7.47 5.46 -0.28
C ARG A 202 8.15 6.81 -0.05
N GLU A 203 9.48 6.87 -0.01
CA GLU A 203 10.20 8.13 0.18
C GLU A 203 10.02 9.08 -1.00
N TYR A 204 10.04 8.57 -2.24
CA TYR A 204 9.76 9.39 -3.43
C TYR A 204 8.30 9.87 -3.47
N ARG A 205 7.32 9.06 -3.09
CA ARG A 205 5.91 9.50 -2.94
C ARG A 205 5.79 10.70 -1.99
N ASN A 206 6.63 10.76 -0.96
CA ASN A 206 6.64 11.82 0.04
C ASN A 206 7.34 13.11 -0.44
N CYS A 207 7.75 13.21 -1.72
CA CYS A 207 8.35 14.41 -2.31
C CYS A 207 7.46 15.67 -2.26
N ILE A 208 6.16 15.51 -1.99
CA ILE A 208 5.19 16.61 -1.89
C ILE A 208 5.49 17.62 -0.78
N HIS A 209 6.32 17.27 0.21
CA HIS A 209 6.61 18.12 1.36
C HIS A 209 7.67 19.19 1.04
N SER A 210 7.25 20.31 0.45
CA SER A 210 8.13 21.39 -0.04
C SER A 210 9.08 22.03 0.99
N PHE A 211 8.77 21.94 2.28
CA PHE A 211 9.60 22.50 3.37
C PHE A 211 10.59 21.49 3.97
N ILE A 212 10.59 20.25 3.48
CA ILE A 212 11.54 19.22 3.89
C ILE A 212 12.37 18.90 2.64
N PRO A 213 13.70 19.12 2.66
CA PRO A 213 14.53 18.75 1.53
C PRO A 213 14.43 17.24 1.32
N ARG A 214 13.78 16.82 0.23
CA ARG A 214 13.60 15.43 -0.17
C ARG A 214 14.03 15.30 -1.62
N ASP A 215 14.75 14.23 -1.91
CA ASP A 215 15.05 13.84 -3.27
C ASP A 215 13.75 13.37 -3.96
N ILE A 216 13.59 13.74 -5.23
CA ILE A 216 12.46 13.33 -6.07
C ILE A 216 12.85 12.22 -7.06
N GLY A 217 14.12 11.82 -7.03
CA GLY A 217 14.68 10.81 -7.92
C GLY A 217 14.78 11.30 -9.36
N ASN A 218 14.94 10.36 -10.28
CA ASN A 218 15.00 10.60 -11.71
C ASN A 218 14.13 9.60 -12.49
N TRP A 219 14.03 9.80 -13.81
CA TRP A 219 13.23 8.95 -14.69
C TRP A 219 13.72 7.49 -14.72
N GLU A 220 15.02 7.23 -14.65
CA GLU A 220 15.56 5.86 -14.62
C GLU A 220 15.11 5.10 -13.37
N GLN A 221 15.17 5.75 -12.20
CA GLN A 221 14.68 5.19 -10.94
C GLN A 221 13.18 4.96 -10.97
N LEU A 222 12.42 5.87 -11.59
CA LEU A 222 10.98 5.70 -11.75
C LEU A 222 10.65 4.51 -12.68
N ILE A 223 11.36 4.36 -13.80
CA ILE A 223 11.19 3.22 -14.71
C ILE A 223 11.45 1.90 -13.97
N ASP A 224 12.55 1.83 -13.21
CA ASP A 224 12.85 0.64 -12.39
C ASP A 224 11.76 0.37 -11.34
N ALA A 225 11.21 1.41 -10.71
CA ALA A 225 10.08 1.25 -9.79
C ALA A 225 8.77 0.81 -10.47
N LEU A 226 8.53 1.20 -11.72
CA LEU A 226 7.39 0.73 -12.51
C LEU A 226 7.56 -0.75 -12.90
N ARG A 227 8.78 -1.17 -13.25
CA ARG A 227 9.12 -2.59 -13.48
C ARG A 227 8.87 -3.43 -12.24
N PHE A 228 9.32 -2.91 -11.10
CA PHE A 228 9.03 -3.50 -9.80
C PHE A 228 7.52 -3.63 -9.56
N TYR A 229 6.74 -2.59 -9.82
CA TYR A 229 5.29 -2.63 -9.61
C TYR A 229 4.58 -3.62 -10.55
N CYS A 230 4.98 -3.70 -11.82
CA CYS A 230 4.48 -4.73 -12.73
C CYS A 230 4.70 -6.13 -12.16
N THR A 231 5.92 -6.39 -11.67
CA THR A 231 6.29 -7.68 -11.07
C THR A 231 5.51 -7.93 -9.77
N LEU A 232 5.34 -6.89 -8.94
CA LEU A 232 4.54 -6.98 -7.71
C LEU A 232 3.09 -7.37 -8.02
N LEU A 233 2.46 -6.79 -9.04
CA LEU A 233 1.10 -7.18 -9.44
C LEU A 233 1.03 -8.65 -9.84
N LEU A 234 2.01 -9.15 -10.60
CA LEU A 234 2.07 -10.58 -10.97
C LEU A 234 2.25 -11.48 -9.75
N ASP A 235 3.14 -11.11 -8.82
CA ASP A 235 3.35 -11.83 -7.57
C ASP A 235 2.04 -11.92 -6.77
N LEU A 236 1.37 -10.79 -6.55
CA LEU A 236 0.12 -10.72 -5.78
C LEU A 236 -0.99 -11.57 -6.41
N GLN A 237 -1.11 -11.54 -7.74
CA GLN A 237 -2.04 -12.40 -8.47
C GLN A 237 -1.72 -13.89 -8.28
N SER A 238 -0.44 -14.27 -8.40
CA SER A 238 0.00 -15.67 -8.27
C SER A 238 -0.18 -16.24 -6.86
N MET A 239 -0.14 -15.37 -5.85
CA MET A 239 -0.35 -15.72 -4.45
C MET A 239 -1.82 -15.71 -4.05
N ALA A 240 -2.75 -15.24 -4.90
CA ALA A 240 -4.17 -15.22 -4.58
C ALA A 240 -4.81 -16.61 -4.74
N PRO A 241 -5.88 -16.93 -4.00
CA PRO A 241 -6.59 -18.20 -4.15
C PRO A 241 -7.16 -18.38 -5.57
N ASN A 242 -6.98 -19.56 -6.16
CA ASN A 242 -7.64 -19.90 -7.42
C ASN A 242 -9.12 -20.23 -7.16
N CYS A 243 -10.01 -19.33 -7.57
CA CYS A 243 -11.46 -19.50 -7.44
C CYS A 243 -12.14 -19.99 -8.72
N ASP A 244 -11.40 -20.18 -9.82
CA ASP A 244 -11.99 -20.42 -11.14
C ASP A 244 -12.75 -21.76 -11.21
N GLU A 245 -12.28 -22.81 -10.53
CA GLU A 245 -12.97 -24.11 -10.47
C GLU A 245 -14.32 -24.03 -9.73
N ILE A 246 -14.35 -23.32 -8.60
CA ILE A 246 -15.56 -23.13 -7.80
C ILE A 246 -16.62 -22.37 -8.61
N LEU A 247 -16.19 -21.30 -9.28
CA LEU A 247 -17.07 -20.47 -10.10
C LEU A 247 -17.58 -21.21 -11.34
N ALA A 248 -16.75 -22.05 -11.96
CA ALA A 248 -17.17 -22.90 -13.07
C ALA A 248 -18.29 -23.87 -12.63
N TYR A 249 -18.13 -24.50 -11.47
CA TYR A 249 -19.13 -25.38 -10.90
C TYR A 249 -20.45 -24.65 -10.57
N GLU A 250 -20.38 -23.45 -9.98
CA GLU A 250 -21.57 -22.62 -9.73
C GLU A 250 -22.31 -22.27 -11.03
N ALA A 251 -21.58 -21.91 -12.09
CA ALA A 251 -22.17 -21.58 -13.38
C ALA A 251 -22.86 -22.79 -14.04
N GLU A 252 -22.31 -24.00 -13.88
CA GLU A 252 -22.94 -25.24 -14.35
C GLU A 252 -24.23 -25.55 -13.60
N LEU A 253 -24.23 -25.44 -12.26
CA LEU A 253 -25.43 -25.64 -11.45
C LEU A 253 -26.53 -24.64 -11.83
N ALA A 254 -26.19 -23.36 -11.98
CA ALA A 254 -27.14 -22.34 -12.36
C ALA A 254 -27.83 -22.67 -13.69
N ARG A 255 -27.08 -23.18 -14.68
CA ARG A 255 -27.66 -23.63 -15.97
C ARG A 255 -28.59 -24.83 -15.79
N TYR A 256 -28.24 -25.77 -14.93
CA TYR A 256 -29.03 -26.98 -14.69
C TYR A 256 -30.39 -26.69 -14.03
N TYR A 257 -30.44 -25.72 -13.12
CA TYR A 257 -31.67 -25.32 -12.41
C TYR A 257 -32.45 -24.18 -13.09
N SER A 258 -31.96 -23.64 -14.21
CA SER A 258 -32.67 -22.63 -15.02
C SER A 258 -33.50 -23.25 -16.17
N CYS A 259 -33.58 -24.59 -16.24
CA CYS A 259 -34.39 -25.35 -17.21
C CYS A 259 -35.64 -25.94 -16.56
#